data_AF-A0A0F9WYJ9-F1
#
_entry.id   AF-A0A0F9WYJ9-F1
#
_cell.length_a   1.000
_cell.length_b   1.000
_cell.length_c   1.000
_cell.angle_alpha   90.00
_cell.angle_beta   90.00
_cell.angle_gamma   90.00
#
_symmetry.space_group_name_H-M   'P 1'
#
loop_
_entity.id
_entity.type
_entity.pdbx_description
1 polymer ?
#
loop_
_entity_poly.entity_id
_entity_poly.type
_entity_poly.pdbx_seq_one_letter_code
_entity_poly.pdbx_strand_id
1 'polypeptide(L)'
;MSTSSIDFHHLVTGRDFTPETESKLADLLDAAISGTASAQVTADGIDKLCPRNEDAESFLWSLWSLFASVAKRIPLDDPRLQSLVEVLKALNAKKTGSVEIWGSQHELWADMPLFGAVMREEWNGSPEFDNKPDQATKIAQWLSLNSFAARLLGASVSSWTNFAIWELRGGLEEPLSTDEARDTHLITASEWITQAGQVLYNETKNSIELDSQATQALSPGSLIEGTKSGFNEERWNFWKKRLEELSADASAEAKKRAEKALEVIKSLEA
;
A
#
# COMPACT_ATOMS: atom_id res chain seq x y z
N MET A 1 -2.43 12.15 -21.74
CA MET A 1 -2.65 12.99 -20.55
C MET A 1 -1.27 13.44 -20.08
N SER A 2 -1.05 14.74 -19.88
CA SER A 2 0.24 15.24 -19.39
C SER A 2 0.47 14.65 -17.99
N THR A 3 1.47 13.79 -17.83
CA THR A 3 1.89 13.33 -16.51
C THR A 3 2.31 14.56 -15.73
N SER A 4 1.52 14.94 -14.73
CA SER A 4 1.89 16.05 -13.84
C SER A 4 3.30 15.79 -13.31
N SER A 5 4.18 16.77 -13.52
CA SER A 5 5.53 16.74 -12.96
C SER A 5 5.40 16.70 -11.45
N ILE A 6 6.09 15.76 -10.80
CA ILE A 6 6.14 15.69 -9.34
C ILE A 6 7.27 16.61 -8.90
N ASP A 7 6.97 17.61 -8.09
CA ASP A 7 7.99 18.47 -7.50
C ASP A 7 8.57 17.76 -6.26
N PHE A 8 9.59 16.94 -6.45
CA PHE A 8 10.23 16.20 -5.36
C PHE A 8 10.88 17.13 -4.34
N HIS A 9 11.42 18.29 -4.74
CA HIS A 9 11.98 19.24 -3.79
C HIS A 9 10.90 19.74 -2.82
N HIS A 10 9.70 20.05 -3.32
CA HIS A 10 8.59 20.41 -2.45
C HIS A 10 8.16 19.26 -1.52
N LEU A 11 8.21 18.00 -1.99
CA LEU A 11 7.81 16.84 -1.18
C LEU A 11 8.81 16.50 -0.07
N VAL A 12 10.08 16.82 -0.27
CA VAL A 12 11.14 16.53 0.69
C VAL A 12 11.33 17.68 1.69
N THR A 13 11.09 18.93 1.26
CA THR A 13 11.22 20.13 2.09
C THR A 13 10.37 20.05 3.37
N GLY A 14 10.97 20.39 4.51
CA GLY A 14 10.26 20.53 5.79
C GLY A 14 10.03 19.20 6.51
N ARG A 15 10.67 18.13 6.04
CA ARG A 15 10.83 16.87 6.78
C ARG A 15 12.07 16.95 7.65
N ASP A 16 12.24 15.97 8.54
CA ASP A 16 13.39 15.90 9.43
C ASP A 16 14.62 15.34 8.68
N PHE A 17 15.11 16.12 7.72
CA PHE A 17 16.31 15.87 6.92
C PHE A 17 17.21 17.10 6.96
N THR A 18 18.52 16.90 6.82
CA THR A 18 19.42 18.03 6.55
C THR A 18 19.16 18.56 5.12
N PRO A 19 19.39 19.85 4.83
CA PRO A 19 19.18 20.39 3.49
C PRO A 19 19.95 19.65 2.38
N GLU A 20 21.14 19.12 2.70
CA GLU A 20 21.92 18.30 1.77
C GLU A 20 21.24 16.96 1.50
N THR A 21 20.71 16.30 2.55
CA THR A 21 19.93 15.07 2.41
C THR A 21 18.63 15.33 1.64
N GLU A 22 17.95 16.45 1.89
CA GLU A 22 16.74 16.82 1.17
C GLU A 22 16.99 16.91 -0.34
N SER A 23 18.02 17.66 -0.74
CA SER A 23 18.41 17.81 -2.14
C SER A 23 18.73 16.47 -2.79
N LYS A 24 19.57 15.64 -2.13
CA LYS A 24 19.98 14.35 -2.69
C LYS A 24 18.81 13.37 -2.80
N LEU A 25 17.90 13.33 -1.82
CA LEU A 25 16.71 12.47 -1.89
C LEU A 25 15.78 12.91 -3.03
N ALA A 26 15.60 14.22 -3.23
CA ALA A 26 14.82 14.74 -4.35
C ALA A 26 15.40 14.30 -5.70
N ASP A 27 16.71 14.47 -5.90
CA ASP A 27 17.42 14.06 -7.12
C ASP A 27 17.31 12.54 -7.37
N LEU A 28 17.51 11.73 -6.33
CA LEU A 28 17.45 10.27 -6.41
C LEU A 28 16.05 9.76 -6.79
N LEU A 29 15.01 10.36 -6.23
CA LEU A 29 13.62 10.02 -6.52
C LEU A 29 13.20 10.51 -7.91
N ASP A 30 13.57 11.74 -8.28
CA ASP A 30 13.31 12.25 -9.63
C ASP A 30 13.99 11.37 -10.68
N ALA A 31 15.23 10.96 -10.45
CA ALA A 31 15.95 10.10 -11.38
C ALA A 31 15.30 8.71 -11.53
N ALA A 32 14.85 8.10 -10.43
CA ALA A 32 14.13 6.82 -10.47
C ALA A 32 12.80 6.93 -11.21
N ILE A 33 12.05 8.00 -10.94
CA ILE A 33 10.69 8.18 -11.44
C ILE A 33 10.68 8.66 -12.90
N SER A 34 11.68 9.44 -13.31
CA SER A 34 11.91 9.81 -14.72
C SER A 34 12.53 8.67 -15.55
N GLY A 35 12.98 7.59 -14.91
CA GLY A 35 13.64 6.45 -15.57
C GLY A 35 15.08 6.75 -16.01
N THR A 36 15.70 7.80 -15.48
CA THR A 36 17.10 8.18 -15.77
C THR A 36 18.10 7.47 -14.85
N ALA A 37 17.64 6.89 -13.74
CA ALA A 37 18.40 5.99 -12.89
C ALA A 37 17.65 4.66 -12.65
N SER A 38 18.42 3.59 -12.40
CA SER A 38 17.83 2.30 -12.01
C SER A 38 17.40 2.32 -10.54
N ALA A 39 16.43 1.45 -10.20
CA ALA A 39 16.01 1.23 -8.82
C ALA A 39 17.19 0.91 -7.87
N GLN A 40 18.19 0.15 -8.36
CA GLN A 40 19.38 -0.19 -7.58
C GLN A 40 20.24 1.03 -7.27
N VAL A 41 20.47 1.90 -8.26
CA VAL A 41 21.26 3.13 -8.07
C VAL A 41 20.58 4.05 -7.06
N THR A 42 19.26 4.19 -7.16
CA THR A 42 18.47 4.99 -6.21
C THR A 42 18.50 4.38 -4.81
N ALA A 43 18.31 3.08 -4.67
CA ALA A 43 18.39 2.38 -3.39
C ALA A 43 19.79 2.49 -2.75
N ASP A 44 20.86 2.39 -3.55
CA ASP A 44 22.24 2.59 -3.07
C ASP A 44 22.48 4.04 -2.61
N GLY A 45 21.88 5.02 -3.28
CA GLY A 45 21.92 6.42 -2.88
C GLY A 45 21.21 6.64 -1.54
N ILE A 46 20.00 6.10 -1.39
CA ILE A 46 19.22 6.19 -0.15
C ILE A 46 19.96 5.50 1.02
N ASP A 47 20.51 4.31 0.79
CA ASP A 47 21.26 3.56 1.79
C ASP A 47 22.46 4.35 2.35
N LYS A 48 23.19 5.07 1.48
CA LYS A 48 24.31 5.93 1.86
C LYS A 48 23.89 7.16 2.66
N LEU A 49 22.68 7.67 2.45
CA LEU A 49 22.15 8.83 3.16
C LEU A 49 21.61 8.48 4.53
N CYS A 50 21.17 7.24 4.71
CA CYS A 50 20.59 6.81 5.98
C CYS A 50 21.67 6.79 7.08
N PRO A 51 21.45 7.41 8.25
CA PRO A 51 22.32 7.28 9.40
C PRO A 51 22.31 5.86 9.99
N ARG A 52 23.34 5.52 10.78
CA ARG A 52 23.45 4.26 11.54
C ARG A 52 23.69 4.51 13.04
N ASN A 53 23.22 5.66 13.52
CA ASN A 53 23.37 6.16 14.89
C ASN A 53 21.98 6.57 15.43
N GLU A 54 21.92 7.36 16.50
CA GLU A 54 20.67 7.85 17.09
C GLU A 54 19.75 8.62 16.13
N ASP A 55 20.28 9.17 15.02
CA ASP A 55 19.49 9.92 14.03
C ASP A 55 18.70 9.01 13.07
N ALA A 56 18.93 7.69 13.12
CA ALA A 56 18.29 6.73 12.22
C ALA A 56 16.76 6.73 12.34
N GLU A 57 16.23 6.87 13.55
CA GLU A 57 14.78 6.87 13.80
C GLU A 57 14.08 8.01 13.07
N SER A 58 14.52 9.26 13.30
CA SER A 58 14.03 10.47 12.62
C SER A 58 14.13 10.39 11.10
N PHE A 59 15.29 9.94 10.61
CA PHE A 59 15.51 9.79 9.17
C PHE A 59 14.55 8.78 8.54
N LEU A 60 14.41 7.59 9.13
CA LEU A 60 13.58 6.51 8.61
C LEU A 60 12.10 6.91 8.61
N TRP A 61 11.63 7.52 9.69
CA TRP A 61 10.26 8.04 9.74
C TRP A 61 9.99 9.02 8.60
N SER A 62 10.86 10.03 8.44
CA SER A 62 10.76 11.02 7.37
C SER A 62 10.84 10.39 5.97
N LEU A 63 11.70 9.37 5.78
CA LEU A 63 11.85 8.64 4.53
C LEU A 63 10.56 7.90 4.17
N TRP A 64 9.98 7.15 5.10
CA TRP A 64 8.75 6.41 4.85
C TRP A 64 7.57 7.33 4.58
N SER A 65 7.45 8.45 5.31
CA SER A 65 6.42 9.45 5.04
C SER A 65 6.62 10.12 3.67
N LEU A 66 7.87 10.26 3.21
CA LEU A 66 8.18 10.75 1.87
C LEU A 66 7.73 9.74 0.81
N PHE A 67 8.04 8.44 0.95
CA PHE A 67 7.59 7.41 0.01
C PHE A 67 6.07 7.32 -0.08
N ALA A 68 5.36 7.31 1.06
CA ALA A 68 3.90 7.35 1.10
C ALA A 68 3.38 8.63 0.43
N SER A 69 4.03 9.76 0.68
CA SER A 69 3.69 11.02 0.02
C SER A 69 3.85 10.93 -1.49
N VAL A 70 5.00 10.49 -2.00
CA VAL A 70 5.24 10.33 -3.45
C VAL A 70 4.21 9.39 -4.08
N ALA A 71 3.92 8.24 -3.45
CA ALA A 71 2.91 7.31 -3.93
C ALA A 71 1.54 7.99 -4.13
N LYS A 72 1.10 8.82 -3.17
CA LYS A 72 -0.14 9.60 -3.27
C LYS A 72 -0.17 10.62 -4.43
N ARG A 73 0.98 11.06 -4.96
CA ARG A 73 1.06 12.00 -6.10
C ARG A 73 1.07 11.30 -7.46
N ILE A 74 1.30 9.98 -7.48
CA ILE A 74 1.36 9.20 -8.72
C ILE A 74 0.00 8.55 -8.94
N PRO A 75 -0.71 8.80 -10.07
CA PRO A 75 -1.96 8.12 -10.36
C PRO A 75 -1.80 6.59 -10.37
N LEU A 76 -2.81 5.85 -9.92
CA LEU A 76 -2.70 4.39 -9.74
C LEU A 76 -2.31 3.59 -10.99
N ASP A 77 -2.68 4.07 -12.19
CA ASP A 77 -2.35 3.41 -13.47
C ASP A 77 -1.00 3.86 -14.05
N ASP A 78 -0.34 4.82 -13.41
CA ASP A 78 0.92 5.36 -13.90
C ASP A 78 2.06 4.36 -13.59
N PRO A 79 2.88 3.98 -14.59
CA PRO A 79 3.98 3.04 -14.39
C PRO A 79 5.02 3.54 -13.39
N ARG A 80 5.09 4.85 -13.14
CA ARG A 80 5.96 5.45 -12.11
C ARG A 80 5.70 4.89 -10.72
N LEU A 81 4.47 4.43 -10.43
CA LEU A 81 4.14 3.81 -9.15
C LEU A 81 4.88 2.47 -8.99
N GLN A 82 5.04 1.72 -10.08
CA GLN A 82 5.84 0.49 -10.09
C GLN A 82 7.33 0.81 -9.90
N SER A 83 7.85 1.87 -10.54
CA SER A 83 9.25 2.28 -10.33
C SER A 83 9.55 2.56 -8.86
N LEU A 84 8.62 3.18 -8.14
CA LEU A 84 8.75 3.41 -6.70
C LEU A 84 8.81 2.11 -5.88
N VAL A 85 8.00 1.11 -6.26
CA VAL A 85 8.01 -0.23 -5.65
C VAL A 85 9.34 -0.94 -5.89
N GLU A 86 9.89 -0.85 -7.11
CA GLU A 86 11.19 -1.47 -7.42
C GLU A 86 12.34 -0.84 -6.62
N VAL A 87 12.30 0.46 -6.33
CA VAL A 87 13.28 1.11 -5.42
C VAL A 87 13.23 0.48 -4.03
N LEU A 88 12.04 0.34 -3.45
CA LEU A 88 11.89 -0.25 -2.12
C LEU A 88 12.24 -1.74 -2.09
N LYS A 89 11.96 -2.47 -3.17
CA LYS A 89 12.39 -3.85 -3.32
C LYS A 89 13.92 -3.97 -3.37
N ALA A 90 14.58 -3.09 -4.13
CA ALA A 90 16.04 -3.04 -4.18
C ALA A 90 16.65 -2.65 -2.83
N LEU A 91 15.99 -1.75 -2.09
CA LEU A 91 16.38 -1.35 -0.74
C LEU A 91 16.24 -2.52 0.24
N ASN A 92 15.07 -3.19 0.27
CA ASN A 92 14.78 -4.32 1.15
C ASN A 92 15.75 -5.51 0.97
N ALA A 93 16.27 -5.71 -0.23
CA ALA A 93 17.28 -6.74 -0.51
C ALA A 93 18.69 -6.41 0.05
N LYS A 94 18.93 -5.19 0.55
CA LYS A 94 20.26 -4.78 1.03
C LYS A 94 20.54 -5.33 2.43
N LYS A 95 21.78 -5.75 2.63
CA LYS A 95 22.33 -6.22 3.91
C LYS A 95 23.44 -5.29 4.40
N THR A 96 23.06 -4.08 4.80
CA THR A 96 24.00 -2.97 5.06
C THR A 96 24.00 -2.50 6.53
N GLY A 97 23.71 -3.42 7.44
CA GLY A 97 23.83 -3.23 8.89
C GLY A 97 22.49 -3.28 9.62
N SER A 98 22.56 -2.95 10.91
CA SER A 98 21.41 -2.87 11.80
C SER A 98 21.28 -1.48 12.42
N VAL A 99 20.10 -1.17 12.94
CA VAL A 99 19.80 0.03 13.71
C VAL A 99 19.01 -0.34 14.95
N GLU A 100 19.16 0.43 16.02
CA GLU A 100 18.29 0.32 17.19
C GLU A 100 17.11 1.26 17.03
N ILE A 101 15.89 0.72 17.13
CA ILE A 101 14.65 1.49 17.07
C ILE A 101 13.77 1.02 18.23
N TRP A 102 13.30 1.97 19.05
CA TRP A 102 12.44 1.70 20.21
C TRP A 102 12.97 0.58 21.13
N GLY A 103 14.29 0.55 21.35
CA GLY A 103 14.96 -0.41 22.23
C GLY A 103 15.11 -1.82 21.65
N SER A 104 14.84 -2.01 20.35
CA SER A 104 15.04 -3.28 19.63
C SER A 104 15.98 -3.10 18.44
N GLN A 105 16.82 -4.11 18.19
CA GLN A 105 17.71 -4.13 17.04
C GLN A 105 16.98 -4.67 15.81
N HIS A 106 17.16 -4.00 14.67
CA HIS A 106 16.54 -4.34 13.39
C HIS A 106 17.58 -4.40 12.27
N GLU A 107 17.48 -5.37 11.37
CA GLU A 107 18.20 -5.34 10.09
C GLU A 107 17.62 -4.20 9.24
N LEU A 108 18.43 -3.17 8.98
CA LEU A 108 17.94 -1.86 8.55
C LEU A 108 16.95 -1.90 7.39
N TRP A 109 17.25 -2.67 6.34
CA TRP A 109 16.39 -2.73 5.16
C TRP A 109 15.60 -4.03 5.05
N ALA A 110 16.07 -5.14 5.62
CA ALA A 110 15.31 -6.38 5.60
C ALA A 110 14.04 -6.24 6.47
N ASP A 111 14.14 -5.58 7.62
CA ASP A 111 13.01 -5.40 8.54
C ASP A 111 12.19 -4.14 8.24
N MET A 112 12.73 -3.19 7.46
CA MET A 112 12.09 -1.90 7.14
C MET A 112 11.48 -1.21 8.38
N PRO A 113 12.27 -0.97 9.45
CA PRO A 113 11.74 -0.52 10.72
C PRO A 113 11.01 0.82 10.58
N LEU A 114 9.95 1.02 11.37
CA LEU A 114 9.00 2.14 11.32
C LEU A 114 8.11 2.22 10.07
N PHE A 115 8.38 1.48 9.00
CA PHE A 115 7.59 1.62 7.76
C PHE A 115 6.12 1.25 7.97
N GLY A 116 5.88 0.14 8.69
CA GLY A 116 4.52 -0.27 9.06
C GLY A 116 3.80 0.75 9.95
N ALA A 117 4.52 1.42 10.86
CA ALA A 117 3.95 2.45 11.73
C ALA A 117 3.52 3.68 10.93
N VAL A 118 4.40 4.18 10.05
CA VAL A 118 4.08 5.30 9.15
C VAL A 118 2.90 4.95 8.23
N MET A 119 2.92 3.79 7.58
CA MET A 119 1.81 3.37 6.71
C MET A 119 0.50 3.23 7.48
N ARG A 120 0.54 2.75 8.73
CA ARG A 120 -0.63 2.70 9.60
C ARG A 120 -1.17 4.10 9.92
N GLU A 121 -0.33 5.12 10.06
CA GLU A 121 -0.81 6.50 10.22
C GLU A 121 -1.46 7.03 8.95
N GLU A 122 -0.89 6.72 7.78
CA GLU A 122 -1.47 7.11 6.49
C GLU A 122 -2.87 6.49 6.28
N TRP A 123 -3.13 5.32 6.89
CA TRP A 123 -4.44 4.66 6.89
C TRP A 123 -5.53 5.43 7.65
N ASN A 124 -5.17 6.33 8.57
CA ASN A 124 -6.14 7.21 9.24
C ASN A 124 -6.72 8.28 8.28
N GLY A 125 -6.14 8.43 7.08
CA GLY A 125 -6.59 9.36 6.04
C GLY A 125 -7.60 8.77 5.05
N SER A 126 -8.25 7.65 5.36
CA SER A 126 -9.26 7.04 4.49
C SER A 126 -10.40 8.02 4.15
N PRO A 127 -10.91 8.05 2.91
CA PRO A 127 -12.02 8.93 2.54
C PRO A 127 -13.28 8.71 3.40
N GLU A 128 -13.90 9.80 3.88
CA GLU A 128 -15.14 9.76 4.68
C GLU A 128 -16.42 9.80 3.82
N PHE A 129 -16.30 10.08 2.51
CA PHE A 129 -17.43 10.24 1.57
C PHE A 129 -18.47 11.28 2.01
N ASP A 130 -18.00 12.40 2.57
CA ASP A 130 -18.80 13.48 3.16
C ASP A 130 -19.10 14.65 2.20
N ASN A 131 -18.75 14.51 0.92
CA ASN A 131 -18.90 15.50 -0.15
C ASN A 131 -18.15 16.82 0.09
N LYS A 132 -17.08 16.82 0.88
CA LYS A 132 -16.20 17.99 1.01
C LYS A 132 -15.48 18.31 -0.32
N PRO A 133 -15.10 19.58 -0.57
CA PRO A 133 -14.47 20.00 -1.84
C PRO A 133 -13.18 19.25 -2.19
N ASP A 134 -12.46 18.71 -1.21
CA ASP A 134 -11.19 17.99 -1.39
C ASP A 134 -11.35 16.48 -1.54
N GLN A 135 -12.58 15.96 -1.54
CA GLN A 135 -12.89 14.53 -1.56
C GLN A 135 -12.31 13.80 -2.77
N ALA A 136 -12.47 14.35 -3.98
CA ALA A 136 -11.94 13.72 -5.19
C ALA A 136 -10.41 13.55 -5.13
N THR A 137 -9.70 14.55 -4.59
CA THR A 137 -8.25 14.48 -4.37
C THR A 137 -7.90 13.42 -3.33
N LYS A 138 -8.62 13.36 -2.20
CA LYS A 138 -8.41 12.34 -1.16
C LYS A 138 -8.64 10.93 -1.68
N ILE A 139 -9.70 10.71 -2.46
CA ILE A 139 -9.99 9.43 -3.10
C ILE A 139 -8.85 9.03 -4.03
N ALA A 140 -8.42 9.92 -4.93
CA ALA A 140 -7.31 9.61 -5.84
C ALA A 140 -6.02 9.24 -5.09
N GLN A 141 -5.68 9.99 -4.03
CA GLN A 141 -4.53 9.70 -3.17
C GLN A 141 -4.68 8.36 -2.43
N TRP A 142 -5.88 8.04 -1.95
CA TRP A 142 -6.20 6.79 -1.28
C TRP A 142 -6.03 5.58 -2.19
N LEU A 143 -6.53 5.66 -3.42
CA LEU A 143 -6.40 4.61 -4.42
C LEU A 143 -4.94 4.35 -4.77
N SER A 144 -4.15 5.42 -4.97
CA SER A 144 -2.72 5.28 -5.25
C SER A 144 -1.93 4.71 -4.06
N LEU A 145 -2.24 5.12 -2.83
CA LEU A 145 -1.62 4.57 -1.62
C LEU A 145 -1.93 3.07 -1.45
N ASN A 146 -3.17 2.67 -1.72
CA ASN A 146 -3.57 1.26 -1.66
C ASN A 146 -2.92 0.42 -2.75
N SER A 147 -2.89 0.90 -3.99
CA SER A 147 -2.19 0.19 -5.08
C SER A 147 -0.70 0.05 -4.77
N PHE A 148 -0.07 1.08 -4.21
CA PHE A 148 1.32 1.02 -3.74
C PHE A 148 1.54 -0.05 -2.67
N ALA A 149 0.68 -0.07 -1.64
CA ALA A 149 0.76 -1.07 -0.57
C ALA A 149 0.52 -2.50 -1.08
N ALA A 150 -0.47 -2.68 -1.96
CA ALA A 150 -0.77 -3.95 -2.60
C ALA A 150 0.41 -4.47 -3.44
N ARG A 151 1.07 -3.60 -4.21
CA ARG A 151 2.26 -3.97 -5.00
C ARG A 151 3.45 -4.36 -4.10
N LEU A 152 3.66 -3.68 -2.98
CA LEU A 152 4.71 -4.03 -2.02
C LEU A 152 4.44 -5.39 -1.36
N LEU A 153 3.18 -5.68 -1.00
CA LEU A 153 2.78 -7.01 -0.53
C LEU A 153 3.01 -8.08 -1.60
N GLY A 154 2.52 -7.85 -2.82
CA GLY A 154 2.68 -8.77 -3.95
C GLY A 154 4.17 -9.03 -4.30
N ALA A 155 5.02 -8.02 -4.13
CA ALA A 155 6.47 -8.12 -4.31
C ALA A 155 7.21 -8.73 -3.09
N SER A 156 6.49 -9.11 -2.03
CA SER A 156 7.05 -9.65 -0.78
C SER A 156 8.05 -8.71 -0.08
N VAL A 157 7.89 -7.39 -0.25
CA VAL A 157 8.75 -6.38 0.40
C VAL A 157 8.30 -6.12 1.84
N SER A 158 7.00 -6.19 2.10
CA SER A 158 6.43 -6.04 3.45
C SER A 158 5.16 -6.86 3.59
N SER A 159 4.96 -7.47 4.76
CA SER A 159 3.76 -8.23 5.07
C SER A 159 2.68 -7.28 5.62
N TRP A 160 1.81 -6.79 4.73
CA TRP A 160 0.69 -5.89 5.03
C TRP A 160 -0.66 -6.53 4.74
N THR A 161 -0.77 -7.83 5.02
CA THR A 161 -2.02 -8.58 4.85
C THR A 161 -3.15 -8.01 5.72
N ASN A 162 -2.84 -7.37 6.85
CA ASN A 162 -3.81 -6.65 7.67
C ASN A 162 -4.43 -5.44 6.93
N PHE A 163 -3.66 -4.69 6.14
CA PHE A 163 -4.24 -3.58 5.35
C PHE A 163 -5.16 -4.13 4.27
N ALA A 164 -4.72 -5.18 3.55
CA ALA A 164 -5.56 -5.84 2.56
C ALA A 164 -6.89 -6.31 3.14
N ILE A 165 -6.88 -6.96 4.31
CA ILE A 165 -8.10 -7.47 4.94
C ILE A 165 -9.03 -6.35 5.39
N TRP A 166 -8.49 -5.21 5.84
CA TRP A 166 -9.30 -4.05 6.24
C TRP A 166 -10.03 -3.45 5.04
N GLU A 167 -9.34 -3.31 3.90
CA GLU A 167 -9.96 -2.78 2.68
C GLU A 167 -10.97 -3.75 2.06
N LEU A 168 -10.65 -5.05 2.03
CA LEU A 168 -11.57 -6.08 1.55
C LEU A 168 -12.82 -6.16 2.44
N ARG A 169 -12.65 -6.08 3.77
CA ARG A 169 -13.78 -5.98 4.71
C ARG A 169 -14.63 -4.74 4.43
N GLY A 170 -14.02 -3.56 4.46
CA GLY A 170 -14.74 -2.29 4.29
C GLY A 170 -15.45 -2.19 2.94
N GLY A 171 -14.87 -2.75 1.88
CA GLY A 171 -15.41 -2.66 0.53
C GLY A 171 -16.37 -3.76 0.11
N LEU A 172 -16.24 -4.96 0.68
CA LEU A 172 -17.00 -6.14 0.21
C LEU A 172 -17.90 -6.71 1.29
N GLU A 173 -17.53 -6.60 2.57
CA GLU A 173 -18.22 -7.19 3.72
C GLU A 173 -19.08 -6.19 4.51
N GLU A 174 -19.13 -4.92 4.10
CA GLU A 174 -19.97 -3.89 4.70
C GLU A 174 -20.95 -3.28 3.68
N PRO A 175 -22.10 -2.76 4.13
CA PRO A 175 -22.99 -2.00 3.27
C PRO A 175 -22.34 -0.67 2.88
N LEU A 176 -22.45 -0.30 1.60
CA LEU A 176 -21.86 0.92 1.03
C LEU A 176 -22.96 1.97 0.83
N SER A 177 -22.72 3.18 1.34
CA SER A 177 -23.75 4.22 1.48
C SER A 177 -23.99 5.04 0.21
N THR A 178 -23.03 5.11 -0.70
CA THR A 178 -23.08 5.92 -1.93
C THR A 178 -22.44 5.20 -3.12
N ASP A 179 -22.77 5.62 -4.33
CA ASP A 179 -22.14 5.13 -5.56
C ASP A 179 -20.63 5.41 -5.60
N GLU A 180 -20.20 6.57 -5.09
CA GLU A 180 -18.78 6.95 -5.03
C GLU A 180 -18.01 6.11 -4.00
N ALA A 181 -18.63 5.82 -2.84
CA ALA A 181 -18.07 4.89 -1.86
C ALA A 181 -17.96 3.48 -2.46
N ARG A 182 -19.02 3.00 -3.12
CA ARG A 182 -19.01 1.72 -3.84
C ARG A 182 -17.85 1.64 -4.82
N ASP A 183 -17.75 2.61 -5.72
CA ASP A 183 -16.74 2.58 -6.77
C ASP A 183 -15.32 2.69 -6.20
N THR A 184 -15.10 3.55 -5.20
CA THR A 184 -13.80 3.70 -4.53
C THR A 184 -13.36 2.40 -3.85
N HIS A 185 -14.26 1.79 -3.08
CA HIS A 185 -13.98 0.53 -2.40
C HIS A 185 -13.79 -0.62 -3.38
N LEU A 186 -14.59 -0.66 -4.45
CA LEU A 186 -14.49 -1.68 -5.48
C LEU A 186 -13.14 -1.61 -6.21
N ILE A 187 -12.69 -0.41 -6.57
CA ILE A 187 -11.35 -0.19 -7.14
C ILE A 187 -10.27 -0.63 -6.14
N THR A 188 -10.38 -0.21 -4.87
CA THR A 188 -9.39 -0.53 -3.83
C THR A 188 -9.25 -2.04 -3.61
N ALA A 189 -10.35 -2.74 -3.41
CA ALA A 189 -10.38 -4.20 -3.25
C ALA A 189 -9.81 -4.90 -4.50
N SER A 190 -10.15 -4.40 -5.69
CA SER A 190 -9.65 -4.96 -6.95
C SER A 190 -8.14 -4.78 -7.10
N GLU A 191 -7.55 -3.68 -6.64
CA GLU A 191 -6.10 -3.47 -6.65
C GLU A 191 -5.39 -4.46 -5.71
N TRP A 192 -5.90 -4.67 -4.50
CA TRP A 192 -5.34 -5.67 -3.58
C TRP A 192 -5.33 -7.07 -4.16
N ILE A 193 -6.44 -7.49 -4.78
CA ILE A 193 -6.55 -8.82 -5.41
C ILE A 193 -5.67 -8.89 -6.67
N THR A 194 -5.64 -7.83 -7.49
CA THR A 194 -4.86 -7.85 -8.73
C THR A 194 -3.35 -7.90 -8.45
N GLN A 195 -2.86 -7.11 -7.49
CA GLN A 195 -1.43 -6.95 -7.26
C GLN A 195 -0.88 -7.97 -6.24
N ALA A 196 -1.69 -8.37 -5.26
CA ALA A 196 -1.28 -9.26 -4.17
C ALA A 196 -2.14 -10.54 -4.06
N GLY A 197 -3.03 -10.82 -5.02
CA GLY A 197 -3.98 -11.93 -4.94
C GLY A 197 -3.35 -13.28 -4.67
N GLN A 198 -2.17 -13.58 -5.23
CA GLN A 198 -1.45 -14.81 -4.95
C GLN A 198 -1.06 -14.94 -3.47
N VAL A 199 -0.56 -13.85 -2.87
CA VAL A 199 -0.19 -13.82 -1.44
C VAL A 199 -1.44 -13.99 -0.59
N LEU A 200 -2.50 -13.23 -0.86
CA LEU A 200 -3.76 -13.29 -0.13
C LEU A 200 -4.45 -14.65 -0.25
N TYR A 201 -4.40 -15.28 -1.42
CA TYR A 201 -4.94 -16.61 -1.63
C TYR A 201 -4.17 -17.66 -0.82
N ASN A 202 -2.85 -17.57 -0.77
CA ASN A 202 -2.03 -18.47 0.05
C ASN A 202 -2.36 -18.32 1.54
N GLU A 203 -2.62 -17.10 2.03
CA GLU A 203 -3.09 -16.87 3.41
C GLU A 203 -4.39 -17.62 3.71
N THR A 204 -5.30 -17.79 2.74
CA THR A 204 -6.55 -18.55 2.96
C THR A 204 -6.33 -20.04 3.18
N LYS A 205 -5.17 -20.57 2.76
CA LYS A 205 -4.77 -21.98 2.91
C LYS A 205 -3.97 -22.20 4.19
N ASN A 206 -3.39 -21.15 4.74
CA ASN A 206 -2.63 -21.21 5.98
C ASN A 206 -3.58 -21.14 7.16
N SER A 207 -3.68 -22.23 7.94
CA SER A 207 -4.39 -22.21 9.21
C SER A 207 -3.51 -21.61 10.29
N ILE A 208 -3.67 -20.31 10.54
CA ILE A 208 -2.96 -19.60 11.62
C ILE A 208 -3.94 -19.38 12.78
N GLU A 209 -3.57 -19.85 13.97
CA GLU A 209 -4.27 -19.46 15.20
C GLU A 209 -3.96 -17.99 15.52
N LEU A 210 -5.02 -17.17 15.55
CA LEU A 210 -4.91 -15.76 15.88
C LEU A 210 -5.02 -15.57 17.39
N ASP A 211 -4.19 -14.70 17.95
CA ASP A 211 -4.39 -14.21 19.32
C ASP A 211 -5.67 -13.34 19.41
N SER A 212 -6.04 -12.93 20.62
CA SER A 212 -7.25 -12.13 20.84
C SER A 212 -7.22 -10.77 20.12
N GLN A 213 -6.06 -10.12 20.03
CA GLN A 213 -5.92 -8.82 19.40
C GLN A 213 -6.04 -8.94 17.88
N ALA A 214 -5.35 -9.91 17.28
CA ALA A 214 -5.42 -10.21 15.87
C ALA A 214 -6.83 -10.70 15.47
N THR A 215 -7.49 -11.49 16.32
CA THR A 215 -8.87 -11.94 16.12
C THR A 215 -9.82 -10.75 15.95
N GLN A 216 -9.68 -9.73 16.80
CA GLN A 216 -10.50 -8.52 16.71
C GLN A 216 -10.11 -7.67 15.49
N ALA A 217 -8.82 -7.44 15.26
CA ALA A 217 -8.36 -6.59 14.17
C ALA A 217 -8.74 -7.13 12.77
N LEU A 218 -8.76 -8.46 12.63
CA LEU A 218 -9.00 -9.17 11.37
C LEU A 218 -10.42 -9.77 11.28
N SER A 219 -11.35 -9.31 12.11
CA SER A 219 -12.74 -9.79 12.12
C SER A 219 -13.41 -9.62 10.76
N PRO A 220 -14.39 -10.47 10.41
CA PRO A 220 -15.28 -10.23 9.29
C PRO A 220 -16.12 -8.96 9.48
N GLY A 221 -16.67 -8.45 8.38
CA GLY A 221 -17.65 -7.37 8.34
C GLY A 221 -19.09 -7.86 8.52
N SER A 222 -20.02 -6.91 8.62
CA SER A 222 -21.42 -7.18 8.97
C SER A 222 -22.22 -8.03 7.98
N LEU A 223 -21.81 -8.08 6.70
CA LEU A 223 -22.53 -8.82 5.66
C LEU A 223 -22.17 -10.32 5.58
N ILE A 224 -21.19 -10.78 6.37
CA ILE A 224 -20.75 -12.17 6.38
C ILE A 224 -20.82 -12.76 7.80
N GLU A 225 -21.97 -13.35 8.12
CA GLU A 225 -22.27 -13.86 9.45
C GLU A 225 -21.64 -15.23 9.72
N GLY A 226 -21.16 -15.43 10.96
CA GLY A 226 -20.71 -16.75 11.45
C GLY A 226 -19.32 -17.18 10.98
N THR A 227 -18.67 -16.40 10.10
CA THR A 227 -17.32 -16.68 9.62
C THR A 227 -16.25 -16.34 10.66
N LYS A 228 -15.11 -17.06 10.62
CA LYS A 228 -13.96 -16.82 11.50
C LYS A 228 -13.15 -15.59 11.06
N SER A 229 -12.48 -14.94 12.02
CA SER A 229 -11.50 -13.87 11.74
C SER A 229 -10.31 -14.36 10.92
N GLY A 230 -9.65 -13.43 10.23
CA GLY A 230 -8.49 -13.72 9.38
C GLY A 230 -8.85 -14.13 7.96
N PHE A 231 -7.87 -14.63 7.21
CA PHE A 231 -8.02 -15.12 5.85
C PHE A 231 -8.53 -16.56 5.85
N ASN A 232 -9.57 -16.83 5.08
CA ASN A 232 -10.12 -18.18 4.93
C ASN A 232 -10.90 -18.29 3.61
N GLU A 233 -11.17 -19.53 3.20
CA GLU A 233 -11.84 -19.82 1.93
C GLU A 233 -13.27 -19.26 1.86
N GLU A 234 -13.98 -19.19 2.99
CA GLU A 234 -15.33 -18.66 3.06
C GLU A 234 -15.36 -17.17 2.71
N ARG A 235 -14.47 -16.38 3.33
CA ARG A 235 -14.30 -14.95 3.00
C ARG A 235 -13.82 -14.75 1.56
N TRP A 236 -12.88 -15.56 1.08
CA TRP A 236 -12.39 -15.46 -0.29
C TRP A 236 -13.52 -15.65 -1.32
N ASN A 237 -14.34 -16.69 -1.14
CA ASN A 237 -15.52 -16.92 -1.98
C ASN A 237 -16.55 -15.79 -1.86
N PHE A 238 -16.75 -15.26 -0.65
CA PHE A 238 -17.63 -14.12 -0.43
C PHE A 238 -17.14 -12.87 -1.17
N TRP A 239 -15.85 -12.54 -1.09
CA TRP A 239 -15.24 -11.41 -1.81
C TRP A 239 -15.42 -11.53 -3.32
N LYS A 240 -15.17 -12.72 -3.89
CA LYS A 240 -15.42 -13.01 -5.31
C LYS A 240 -16.87 -12.68 -5.70
N LYS A 241 -17.84 -13.17 -4.93
CA LYS A 241 -19.27 -12.91 -5.19
C LYS A 241 -19.60 -11.42 -5.09
N ARG A 242 -19.07 -10.72 -4.09
CA ARG A 242 -19.32 -9.29 -3.87
C ARG A 242 -18.72 -8.41 -4.96
N LEU A 243 -17.55 -8.77 -5.49
CA LEU A 243 -16.99 -8.11 -6.67
C LEU A 243 -17.94 -8.20 -7.87
N GLU A 244 -18.48 -9.41 -8.14
CA GLU A 244 -19.43 -9.61 -9.24
C GLU A 244 -20.69 -8.76 -9.04
N GLU A 245 -21.31 -8.83 -7.86
CA GLU A 245 -22.54 -8.10 -7.52
C GLU A 245 -22.35 -6.58 -7.62
N LEU A 246 -21.32 -6.04 -6.98
CA LEU A 246 -21.09 -4.59 -6.93
C LEU A 246 -20.66 -4.03 -8.29
N SER A 247 -20.00 -4.81 -9.13
CA SER A 247 -19.56 -4.37 -10.47
C SER A 247 -20.70 -4.15 -11.47
N ALA A 248 -21.89 -4.71 -11.22
CA ALA A 248 -23.03 -4.60 -12.13
C ALA A 248 -23.53 -3.15 -12.27
N ASP A 249 -23.54 -2.41 -11.16
CA ASP A 249 -24.03 -1.03 -11.07
C ASP A 249 -22.91 0.01 -10.93
N ALA A 250 -21.65 -0.43 -10.99
CA ALA A 250 -20.48 0.44 -10.82
C ALA A 250 -20.17 1.28 -12.07
N SER A 251 -19.37 2.34 -11.91
CA SER A 251 -18.80 3.04 -13.07
C SER A 251 -17.94 2.12 -13.93
N ALA A 252 -17.73 2.54 -15.18
CA ALA A 252 -16.94 1.77 -16.15
C ALA A 252 -15.51 1.46 -15.67
N GLU A 253 -14.88 2.37 -14.93
CA GLU A 253 -13.54 2.14 -14.37
C GLU A 253 -13.58 1.07 -13.27
N ALA A 254 -14.46 1.24 -12.28
CA ALA A 254 -14.58 0.33 -11.15
C ALA A 254 -14.96 -1.08 -11.61
N LYS A 255 -15.90 -1.19 -12.56
CA LYS A 255 -16.27 -2.45 -13.20
C LYS A 255 -15.08 -3.13 -13.89
N LYS A 256 -14.33 -2.41 -14.72
CA LYS A 256 -13.16 -2.97 -15.43
C LYS A 256 -12.11 -3.52 -14.46
N ARG A 257 -11.88 -2.86 -13.33
CA ARG A 257 -10.94 -3.36 -12.32
C ARG A 257 -11.47 -4.59 -11.58
N ALA A 258 -12.76 -4.61 -11.25
CA ALA A 258 -13.40 -5.77 -10.65
C ALA A 258 -13.32 -6.99 -11.57
N GLU A 259 -13.56 -6.82 -12.87
CA GLU A 259 -13.41 -7.88 -13.88
C GLU A 259 -11.99 -8.44 -13.90
N LYS A 260 -10.97 -7.58 -13.90
CA LYS A 260 -9.55 -8.01 -13.82
C LYS A 260 -9.25 -8.76 -12.52
N ALA A 261 -9.75 -8.28 -11.38
CA ALA A 261 -9.57 -8.97 -10.10
C ALA A 261 -10.23 -10.37 -10.12
N LEU A 262 -11.41 -10.50 -10.72
CA LEU A 262 -12.11 -11.77 -10.90
C LEU A 262 -11.36 -12.74 -11.81
N GLU A 263 -10.68 -12.24 -12.85
CA GLU A 263 -9.79 -13.06 -13.68
C GLU A 263 -8.62 -13.62 -12.87
N VAL A 264 -8.00 -12.78 -12.02
CA VAL A 264 -6.93 -13.22 -11.10
C VAL A 264 -7.46 -14.29 -10.15
N ILE A 265 -8.61 -14.07 -9.49
CA ILE A 265 -9.22 -15.09 -8.61
C ILE A 265 -9.42 -16.42 -9.35
N LYS A 266 -10.02 -16.39 -10.55
CA LYS A 266 -10.25 -17.59 -11.35
C LYS A 266 -8.95 -18.31 -11.70
N SER A 267 -7.87 -17.57 -11.98
CA SER A 267 -6.55 -18.17 -12.28
C SER A 267 -5.89 -18.83 -11.06
N LEU A 268 -6.14 -18.32 -9.85
CA LEU A 268 -5.59 -18.85 -8.60
C LEU A 268 -6.34 -20.09 -8.09
N GLU A 269 -7.61 -20.24 -8.47
CA GLU A 269 -8.47 -21.37 -8.11
C GLU A 269 -8.39 -22.55 -9.09
N ALA A 270 -7.78 -22.36 -10.27
CA ALA A 270 -7.67 -23.34 -11.35
C ALA A 270 -6.53 -24.34 -11.12
#